data_AF-A0A7C4YQD0-F1
#
_entry.id   AF-A0A7C4YQD0-F1
#
_cell.length_a   1.000
_cell.length_b   1.000
_cell.length_c   1.000
_cell.angle_alpha   90.00
_cell.angle_beta   90.00
_cell.angle_gamma   90.00
#
_symmetry.space_group_name_H-M   'P 1'
#
loop_
_entity.id
_entity.type
_entity.pdbx_description
1 polymer ?
#
loop_
_entity_poly.entity_id
_entity_poly.type
_entity_poly.pdbx_seq_one_letter_code
_entity_poly.pdbx_strand_id
1 'polypeptide(L)'
;MEAILAIIRNNLRKPAIAIALGVVVGLIIGLVFGWVVWPVEYTDGTPEILRTDLQKDYLRMTIDSYNRTGDVDTAMARWDILGAAADAIFISLQSDPGYLDPAEIQEFGQLVQSVKGAPIQATPPAESGSMTGLSQIVFYASIAVVAILLGVGAMYLFRLFRRGSGTVTPVMQAAELSRSVERTDYRTHGLEPPITQSMTTYVFGYDLYDESFSIDTQGGKYLGEYGVGICEKIGVGEPKKVTALEVWLFEENDIKTATKVLMSEHAYNDPGIRARLEPKGDLILLKRGEEILLETANLQLLATVVDLEYGMGSMPANSYFQRVTLEFAIWPRVKN
;
A
#
# COMPACT_ATOMS: atom_id res chain seq x y z
N MET A 1 16.56 -9.19 -8.74
CA MET A 1 16.78 -7.96 -7.94
C MET A 1 16.19 -6.72 -8.61
N GLU A 2 16.29 -6.55 -9.92
CA GLU A 2 15.74 -5.36 -10.61
C GLU A 2 14.22 -5.20 -10.50
N ALA A 3 13.45 -6.29 -10.53
CA ALA A 3 12.00 -6.24 -10.34
C ALA A 3 11.60 -5.74 -8.95
N ILE A 4 12.37 -6.10 -7.91
CA ILE A 4 12.13 -5.67 -6.52
C ILE A 4 12.47 -4.17 -6.39
N LEU A 5 13.59 -3.74 -6.99
CA LEU A 5 14.00 -2.33 -7.05
C LEU A 5 12.99 -1.45 -7.81
N ALA A 6 12.42 -1.94 -8.91
CA ALA A 6 11.41 -1.22 -9.69
C ALA A 6 10.09 -1.07 -8.91
N ILE A 7 9.66 -2.12 -8.20
CA ILE A 7 8.46 -2.11 -7.34
C ILE A 7 8.64 -1.13 -6.17
N ILE A 8 9.81 -1.15 -5.54
CA ILE A 8 10.18 -0.21 -4.46
C ILE A 8 10.15 1.23 -4.99
N ARG A 9 10.77 1.50 -6.15
CA ARG A 9 10.85 2.85 -6.73
C ARG A 9 9.48 3.41 -7.15
N ASN A 10 8.58 2.57 -7.65
CA ASN A 10 7.22 2.97 -8.00
C ASN A 10 6.35 3.25 -6.76
N ASN A 11 6.53 2.48 -5.68
CA ASN A 11 5.78 2.67 -4.43
C ASN A 11 6.32 3.82 -3.56
N LEU A 12 7.60 4.18 -3.65
CA LEU A 12 8.18 5.33 -2.93
C LEU A 12 7.70 6.70 -3.45
N ARG A 13 7.05 6.77 -4.62
CA ARG A 13 6.41 8.01 -5.10
C ARG A 13 5.16 8.39 -4.30
N LYS A 14 4.64 7.47 -3.48
CA LYS A 14 3.55 7.76 -2.54
C LYS A 14 4.18 8.24 -1.23
N PRO A 15 4.00 9.51 -0.83
CA PRO A 15 4.70 10.09 0.32
C PRO A 15 4.43 9.32 1.62
N ALA A 16 3.25 8.72 1.78
CA ALA A 16 2.91 7.89 2.92
C ALA A 16 3.74 6.59 3.03
N ILE A 17 4.08 5.95 1.91
CA ILE A 17 4.88 4.71 1.90
C ILE A 17 6.35 5.05 2.17
N ALA A 18 6.85 6.15 1.61
CA ALA A 18 8.21 6.63 1.88
C ALA A 18 8.42 6.95 3.36
N ILE A 19 7.44 7.59 4.01
CA ILE A 19 7.50 7.89 5.46
C ILE A 19 7.49 6.59 6.28
N ALA A 20 6.58 5.65 5.99
CA ALA A 20 6.49 4.39 6.74
C ALA A 20 7.79 3.56 6.62
N LEU A 21 8.36 3.48 5.43
CA LEU A 21 9.61 2.76 5.18
C LEU A 21 10.80 3.44 5.85
N GLY A 22 10.82 4.77 5.87
CA GLY A 22 11.83 5.56 6.59
C GLY A 22 11.82 5.33 8.10
N VAL A 23 10.64 5.25 8.72
CA VAL A 23 10.52 4.96 10.16
C VAL A 23 11.05 3.57 10.50
N VAL A 24 10.69 2.55 9.71
CA VAL A 24 11.14 1.17 9.94
C VAL A 24 12.67 1.07 9.80
N VAL A 25 13.23 1.67 8.77
CA VAL A 25 14.69 1.69 8.56
C VAL A 25 15.39 2.45 9.69
N GLY A 26 14.83 3.58 10.14
CA GLY A 26 15.37 4.35 11.26
C GLY A 26 15.41 3.56 12.57
N LEU A 27 14.36 2.80 12.88
CA LEU A 27 14.32 1.94 14.07
C LEU A 27 15.37 0.82 14.01
N ILE A 28 15.51 0.17 12.85
CA ILE A 28 16.51 -0.88 12.66
C ILE A 28 17.92 -0.32 12.85
N ILE A 29 18.21 0.84 12.26
CA ILE A 29 19.52 1.49 12.40
C ILE A 29 19.79 1.88 13.85
N GLY A 30 18.81 2.47 14.55
CA GLY A 30 18.94 2.85 15.96
C GLY A 30 19.22 1.65 16.86
N LEU A 31 18.55 0.52 16.63
CA LEU A 31 18.77 -0.70 17.39
C LEU A 31 20.17 -1.28 17.15
N VAL A 32 20.61 -1.35 15.89
CA VAL A 32 21.95 -1.81 15.54
C VAL A 32 23.02 -0.92 16.17
N PHE A 33 22.81 0.40 16.14
CA PHE A 33 23.75 1.35 16.74
C PHE A 33 23.88 1.14 18.25
N GLY A 34 22.76 1.02 18.97
CA GLY A 34 22.75 0.83 20.42
C GLY A 34 23.35 -0.50 20.90
N TRP A 35 23.41 -1.53 20.05
CA TRP A 35 23.97 -2.83 20.43
C TRP A 35 25.38 -3.09 19.90
N VAL A 36 25.71 -2.58 18.71
CA VAL A 36 27.00 -2.85 18.03
C VAL A 36 27.99 -1.72 18.25
N VAL A 37 27.54 -0.47 18.20
CA VAL A 37 28.42 0.70 18.27
C VAL A 37 28.60 1.17 19.71
N TRP A 38 27.56 1.03 20.55
CA TRP A 38 27.59 1.45 21.95
C TRP A 38 27.06 0.37 22.90
N PRO A 39 27.76 -0.77 23.04
CA PRO A 39 27.37 -1.77 24.01
C PRO A 39 27.40 -1.20 25.44
N VAL A 40 26.48 -1.67 26.28
CA VAL A 40 26.46 -1.29 27.70
C VAL A 40 27.56 -2.07 28.43
N GLU A 41 28.53 -1.36 28.98
CA GLU A 41 29.57 -1.91 29.84
C GLU A 41 29.24 -1.59 31.30
N TYR A 42 29.19 -2.63 32.15
CA TYR A 42 29.07 -2.46 33.60
C TYR A 42 30.48 -2.47 34.21
N THR A 43 30.97 -1.30 34.59
CA THR A 43 32.26 -1.14 35.28
C THR A 43 32.05 -1.07 36.80
N ASP A 44 32.98 -1.64 37.57
CA ASP A 44 33.02 -1.57 39.05
C ASP A 44 31.84 -2.25 39.79
N GLY A 45 31.44 -3.44 39.35
CA GLY A 45 30.44 -4.26 40.04
C GLY A 45 30.89 -4.70 41.45
N THR A 46 30.00 -4.56 42.44
CA THR A 46 30.24 -5.07 43.80
C THR A 46 30.03 -6.59 43.88
N PRO A 47 30.68 -7.29 44.82
CA PRO A 47 30.41 -8.70 45.16
C PRO A 47 28.93 -9.06 45.30
N GLU A 48 28.07 -8.11 45.66
CA GLU A 48 26.62 -8.26 45.72
C GLU A 48 25.97 -8.71 44.39
N ILE A 49 26.50 -8.31 43.23
CA ILE A 49 25.95 -8.69 41.92
C ILE A 49 26.63 -9.92 41.30
N LEU A 50 27.57 -10.54 42.01
CA LEU A 50 28.24 -11.75 41.54
C LEU A 50 27.29 -12.95 41.51
N ARG A 51 27.63 -13.95 40.69
CA ARG A 51 26.96 -15.25 40.70
C ARG A 51 27.11 -15.90 42.09
N THR A 52 26.10 -16.63 42.53
CA THR A 52 26.00 -17.21 43.89
C THR A 52 27.22 -18.07 44.29
N ASP A 53 27.83 -18.79 43.37
CA ASP A 53 29.06 -19.55 43.62
C ASP A 53 30.27 -18.63 43.91
N LEU A 54 30.42 -17.55 43.14
CA LEU A 54 31.46 -16.54 43.37
C LEU A 54 31.23 -15.76 44.67
N GLN A 55 29.97 -15.52 45.04
CA GLN A 55 29.61 -14.94 46.34
C GLN A 55 30.03 -15.85 47.51
N LYS A 56 29.81 -17.17 47.38
CA LYS A 56 30.29 -18.16 48.35
C LYS A 56 31.80 -18.15 48.47
N ASP A 57 32.52 -18.15 47.34
CA ASP A 57 33.99 -18.13 47.34
C ASP A 57 34.54 -16.83 47.93
N TYR A 58 33.90 -15.69 47.64
CA TYR A 58 34.23 -14.40 48.25
C TYR A 58 34.07 -14.43 49.78
N LEU A 59 32.97 -14.98 50.29
CA LEU A 59 32.74 -15.10 51.73
C LEU A 59 33.71 -16.11 52.37
N ARG A 60 34.02 -17.22 51.71
CA ARG A 60 35.04 -18.19 52.17
C ARG A 60 36.42 -17.55 52.31
N MET A 61 36.84 -16.77 51.31
CA MET A 61 38.10 -16.01 51.39
C MET A 61 38.07 -14.95 52.48
N THR A 62 36.91 -14.37 52.77
CA THR A 62 36.74 -13.41 53.87
C THR A 62 36.95 -14.08 55.22
N ILE A 63 36.36 -15.26 55.44
CA ILE A 63 36.53 -16.06 56.66
C ILE A 63 37.99 -16.53 56.80
N ASP A 64 38.59 -17.10 55.76
CA ASP A 64 40.00 -17.53 55.77
C ASP A 64 40.97 -16.37 56.07
N SER A 65 40.73 -15.20 55.47
CA SER A 65 41.51 -13.99 55.73
C SER A 65 41.38 -13.55 57.19
N TYR A 66 40.16 -13.55 57.74
CA TYR A 66 39.92 -13.19 59.14
C TYR A 66 40.62 -14.16 60.10
N ASN A 67 40.52 -15.46 59.86
CA ASN A 67 41.15 -16.47 60.71
C ASN A 67 42.69 -16.33 60.75
N ARG A 68 43.29 -15.85 59.66
CA ARG A 68 44.73 -15.64 59.56
C ARG A 68 45.21 -14.31 60.15
N THR A 69 44.44 -13.24 60.01
CA THR A 69 44.88 -11.88 60.39
C THR A 69 44.26 -11.36 61.67
N GLY A 70 43.10 -11.88 62.08
CA GLY A 70 42.29 -11.35 63.17
C GLY A 70 41.69 -9.97 62.90
N ASP A 71 41.76 -9.47 61.66
CA ASP A 71 41.30 -8.12 61.29
C ASP A 71 39.78 -8.08 61.12
N VAL A 72 39.11 -7.63 62.18
CA VAL A 72 37.64 -7.51 62.23
C VAL A 72 37.13 -6.44 61.28
N ASP A 73 37.80 -5.30 61.16
CA ASP A 73 37.31 -4.16 60.37
C ASP A 73 37.28 -4.52 58.88
N THR A 74 38.34 -5.15 58.38
CA THR A 74 38.41 -5.62 56.99
C THR A 74 37.38 -6.72 56.72
N ALA A 75 37.17 -7.63 57.67
CA ALA A 75 36.17 -8.70 57.53
C ALA A 75 34.74 -8.15 57.45
N MET A 76 34.40 -7.17 58.30
CA MET A 76 33.08 -6.55 58.30
C MET A 76 32.85 -5.66 57.08
N ALA A 77 33.88 -4.96 56.60
CA ALA A 77 33.80 -4.21 55.34
C ALA A 77 33.48 -5.14 54.15
N ARG A 78 34.12 -6.31 54.08
CA ARG A 78 33.84 -7.31 53.03
C ARG A 78 32.45 -7.92 53.18
N TRP A 79 32.01 -8.21 54.40
CA TRP A 79 30.65 -8.63 54.70
C TRP A 79 29.62 -7.60 54.20
N ASP A 80 29.85 -6.31 54.48
CA ASP A 80 28.94 -5.23 54.08
C ASP A 80 28.88 -5.04 52.56
N ILE A 81 30.01 -5.22 51.87
CA ILE A 81 30.09 -5.14 50.40
C ILE A 81 29.31 -6.27 49.71
N LEU A 82 29.14 -7.43 50.37
CA LEU A 82 28.31 -8.52 49.88
C LEU A 82 26.81 -8.18 49.97
N GLY A 83 26.45 -7.15 50.73
CA GLY A 83 25.14 -6.53 50.76
C GLY A 83 24.04 -7.49 51.23
N ALA A 84 22.88 -7.43 50.57
CA ALA A 84 21.71 -8.21 50.97
C ALA A 84 21.90 -9.74 50.83
N ALA A 85 22.91 -10.19 50.07
CA ALA A 85 23.21 -11.60 49.91
C ALA A 85 23.99 -12.20 51.08
N ALA A 86 24.62 -11.38 51.95
CA ALA A 86 25.58 -11.85 52.94
C ALA A 86 25.02 -12.92 53.89
N ASP A 87 23.83 -12.69 54.46
CA ASP A 87 23.21 -13.62 55.39
C ASP A 87 22.84 -14.95 54.72
N ALA A 88 22.25 -14.90 53.53
CA ALA A 88 21.84 -16.09 52.77
C ALA A 88 23.05 -16.93 52.33
N ILE A 89 24.12 -16.26 51.89
CA ILE A 89 25.38 -16.92 51.52
C ILE A 89 26.04 -17.55 52.75
N PHE A 90 26.07 -16.86 53.89
CA PHE A 90 26.61 -17.42 55.13
C PHE A 90 25.86 -18.70 55.57
N ILE A 91 24.52 -18.66 55.56
CA ILE A 91 23.70 -19.85 55.88
C ILE A 91 24.02 -21.00 54.90
N SER A 92 24.19 -20.69 53.61
CA SER A 92 24.56 -21.70 52.62
C SER A 92 25.93 -22.33 52.90
N LEU A 93 26.91 -21.55 53.41
CA LEU A 93 28.23 -22.05 53.79
C LEU A 93 28.19 -22.99 54.99
N GLN A 94 27.22 -22.85 55.91
CA GLN A 94 27.06 -23.80 57.02
C GLN A 94 26.74 -25.22 56.52
N SER A 95 26.03 -25.33 55.39
CA SER A 95 25.71 -26.61 54.74
C SER A 95 26.76 -27.08 53.72
N ASP A 96 27.55 -26.14 53.19
CA ASP A 96 28.55 -26.37 52.14
C ASP A 96 29.85 -25.58 52.48
N PRO A 97 30.64 -26.07 53.45
CA PRO A 97 31.80 -25.33 53.97
C PRO A 97 32.95 -25.22 52.96
N GLY A 98 32.99 -26.09 51.94
CA GLY A 98 34.10 -26.17 51.00
C GLY A 98 35.39 -26.60 51.69
N TYR A 99 36.42 -25.76 51.65
CA TYR A 99 37.75 -26.03 52.25
C TYR A 99 37.90 -25.51 53.69
N LEU A 100 36.92 -24.77 54.20
CA LEU A 100 36.95 -24.22 55.56
C LEU A 100 36.49 -25.26 56.58
N ASP A 101 36.97 -25.13 57.83
CA ASP A 101 36.44 -25.93 58.94
C ASP A 101 35.03 -25.41 59.30
N PRO A 102 34.00 -26.28 59.44
CA PRO A 102 32.70 -25.87 59.95
C PRO A 102 32.75 -25.06 61.26
N ALA A 103 33.74 -25.30 62.13
CA ALA A 103 33.93 -24.52 63.35
C ALA A 103 34.29 -23.04 63.05
N GLU A 104 35.18 -22.80 62.09
CA GLU A 104 35.60 -21.45 61.67
C GLU A 104 34.42 -20.63 61.13
N ILE A 105 33.51 -21.29 60.39
CA ILE A 105 32.30 -20.64 59.86
C ILE A 105 31.37 -20.24 61.01
N GLN A 106 31.23 -21.09 62.05
CA GLN A 106 30.41 -20.77 63.22
C GLN A 106 30.99 -19.62 64.04
N GLU A 107 32.31 -19.62 64.25
CA GLU A 107 33.02 -18.54 64.96
C GLU A 107 32.85 -17.20 64.22
N PHE A 108 32.99 -17.22 62.89
CA PHE A 108 32.75 -16.02 62.07
C PHE A 108 31.31 -15.52 62.17
N GLY A 109 30.32 -16.43 62.22
CA GLY A 109 28.92 -16.08 62.44
C GLY A 109 28.69 -15.39 63.79
N GLN A 110 29.35 -15.85 64.85
CA GLN A 110 29.30 -15.21 66.17
C GLN A 110 29.94 -13.82 66.14
N LEU A 111 31.06 -13.66 65.43
CA LEU A 111 31.68 -12.34 65.22
C LEU A 111 30.71 -11.39 64.54
N VAL A 112 30.13 -11.78 63.41
CA VAL A 112 29.17 -10.96 62.66
C VAL A 112 28.00 -10.54 63.57
N GLN A 113 27.42 -11.47 64.33
CA GLN A 113 26.32 -11.16 65.26
C GLN A 113 26.76 -10.20 66.37
N SER A 114 27.98 -10.38 66.92
CA SER A 114 28.51 -9.52 67.98
C SER A 114 28.76 -8.09 67.50
N VAL A 115 29.21 -7.91 66.26
CA VAL A 115 29.55 -6.59 65.70
C VAL A 115 28.33 -5.89 65.12
N LYS A 116 27.43 -6.63 64.45
CA LYS A 116 26.24 -6.06 63.80
C LYS A 116 25.02 -5.96 64.73
N GLY A 117 25.00 -6.70 65.84
CA GLY A 117 23.90 -6.69 66.82
C GLY A 117 22.58 -7.25 66.28
N ALA A 118 22.59 -7.83 65.07
CA ALA A 118 21.44 -8.43 64.42
C ALA A 118 21.70 -9.94 64.21
N PRO A 119 20.69 -10.81 64.43
CA PRO A 119 20.81 -12.22 64.11
C PRO A 119 20.91 -12.40 62.59
N ILE A 120 21.78 -13.31 62.15
CA ILE A 120 21.87 -13.72 60.74
C ILE A 120 20.57 -14.45 60.40
N GLN A 121 19.78 -13.89 59.49
CA GLN A 121 18.49 -14.45 59.08
C GLN A 121 18.53 -14.82 57.60
N ALA A 122 17.78 -15.86 57.21
CA ALA A 122 17.61 -16.17 55.80
C ALA A 122 16.76 -15.06 55.15
N THR A 123 17.41 -14.01 54.69
CA THR A 123 16.76 -13.01 53.83
C THR A 123 16.60 -13.66 52.45
N PRO A 124 15.39 -13.70 51.85
CA PRO A 124 15.24 -14.12 50.47
C PRO A 124 16.21 -13.31 49.60
N PRO A 125 16.80 -13.90 48.55
CA PRO A 125 17.67 -13.14 47.65
C PRO A 125 16.94 -11.87 47.24
N ALA A 126 17.60 -10.72 47.39
CA ALA A 126 17.05 -9.45 46.95
C ALA A 126 16.54 -9.63 45.51
N GLU A 127 15.21 -9.55 45.34
CA GLU A 127 14.61 -9.60 44.02
C GLU A 127 15.32 -8.54 43.17
N SER A 128 15.93 -9.00 42.08
CA SER A 128 16.58 -8.14 41.09
C SER A 128 15.68 -6.94 40.84
N GLY A 129 16.18 -5.75 41.18
CA GLY A 129 15.42 -4.52 41.38
C GLY A 129 14.10 -4.50 40.62
N SER A 130 13.01 -4.77 41.33
CA SER A 130 11.68 -4.46 40.85
C SER A 130 11.68 -2.97 40.52
N MET A 131 11.61 -2.64 39.23
CA MET A 131 11.42 -1.28 38.74
C MET A 131 10.38 -0.60 39.63
N THR A 132 10.80 0.39 40.43
CA THR A 132 9.91 1.10 41.37
C THR A 132 8.69 1.59 40.60
N GLY A 133 7.50 1.55 41.22
CA GLY A 133 6.20 1.61 40.50
C GLY A 133 6.07 2.70 39.43
N LEU A 134 6.74 3.85 39.58
CA LEU A 134 6.81 4.88 38.54
C LEU A 134 7.61 4.45 37.28
N SER A 135 8.77 3.84 37.44
CA SER A 135 9.58 3.33 36.32
C SER A 135 8.92 2.16 35.59
N GLN A 136 8.16 1.33 36.32
CA GLN A 136 7.37 0.24 35.75
C GLN A 136 6.16 0.77 34.97
N ILE A 137 5.47 1.80 35.50
CA ILE A 137 4.39 2.49 34.78
C ILE A 137 4.92 3.18 33.52
N VAL A 138 6.06 3.87 33.59
CA VAL A 138 6.67 4.51 32.41
C VAL A 138 7.08 3.47 31.37
N PHE A 139 7.63 2.34 31.79
CA PHE A 139 7.98 1.23 30.89
C PHE A 139 6.75 0.68 30.18
N TYR A 140 5.68 0.32 30.92
CA TYR A 140 4.45 -0.18 30.30
C TYR A 140 3.71 0.88 29.49
N ALA A 141 3.72 2.15 29.91
CA ALA A 141 3.16 3.26 29.15
C ALA A 141 3.91 3.46 27.82
N SER A 142 5.24 3.35 27.82
CA SER A 142 6.04 3.46 26.60
C SER A 142 5.76 2.32 25.61
N ILE A 143 5.62 1.09 26.11
CA ILE A 143 5.22 -0.07 25.30
C ILE A 143 3.81 0.12 24.74
N ALA A 144 2.86 0.60 25.57
CA ALA A 144 1.50 0.87 25.15
C ALA A 144 1.45 1.94 24.05
N VAL A 145 2.22 3.02 24.18
CA VAL A 145 2.30 4.07 23.15
C VAL A 145 2.86 3.52 21.83
N VAL A 146 3.93 2.72 21.88
CA VAL A 146 4.50 2.09 20.67
C VAL A 146 3.50 1.11 20.04
N ALA A 147 2.82 0.30 20.83
CA ALA A 147 1.80 -0.63 20.35
C ALA A 147 0.61 0.09 19.73
N ILE A 148 0.18 1.22 20.31
CA ILE A 148 -0.89 2.08 19.75
C ILE A 148 -0.42 2.71 18.44
N LEU A 149 0.81 3.22 18.36
CA LEU A 149 1.36 3.80 17.13
C LEU A 149 1.48 2.76 16.01
N LEU A 150 1.93 1.55 16.33
CA LEU A 150 1.96 0.43 15.38
C LEU A 150 0.55 -0.01 14.98
N GLY A 151 -0.40 -0.06 15.91
CA GLY A 151 -1.80 -0.39 15.64
C GLY A 151 -2.48 0.65 14.75
N VAL A 152 -2.28 1.94 15.01
CA VAL A 152 -2.78 3.04 14.19
C VAL A 152 -2.11 3.04 12.82
N GLY A 153 -0.81 2.82 12.75
CA GLY A 153 -0.06 2.68 11.49
C GLY A 153 -0.54 1.48 10.67
N ALA A 154 -0.73 0.33 11.30
CA ALA A 154 -1.27 -0.89 10.68
C ALA A 154 -2.72 -0.69 10.23
N MET A 155 -3.56 -0.04 11.03
CA MET A 155 -4.95 0.28 10.68
C MET A 155 -5.02 1.28 9.52
N TYR A 156 -4.14 2.28 9.49
CA TYR A 156 -4.03 3.25 8.40
C TYR A 156 -3.55 2.56 7.10
N LEU A 157 -2.52 1.73 7.18
CA LEU A 157 -2.04 0.90 6.06
C LEU A 157 -3.12 -0.06 5.59
N PHE A 158 -3.82 -0.73 6.51
CA PHE A 158 -4.92 -1.63 6.19
C PHE A 158 -6.08 -0.88 5.54
N ARG A 159 -6.40 0.33 5.96
CA ARG A 159 -7.41 1.19 5.31
C ARG A 159 -6.94 1.70 3.94
N LEU A 160 -5.64 1.96 3.77
CA LEU A 160 -5.05 2.37 2.49
C LEU A 160 -5.03 1.22 1.48
N PHE A 161 -4.72 0.00 1.93
CA PHE A 161 -4.79 -1.23 1.13
C PHE A 161 -6.22 -1.75 0.96
N ARG A 162 -7.15 -1.40 1.87
CA ARG A 162 -8.61 -1.54 1.72
C ARG A 162 -9.27 -0.32 1.07
N ARG A 163 -8.55 0.51 0.31
CA ARG A 163 -9.22 1.19 -0.80
C ARG A 163 -9.65 0.08 -1.73
N GLY A 164 -10.93 -0.29 -1.61
CA GLY A 164 -11.52 -1.38 -2.34
C GLY A 164 -11.10 -1.29 -3.80
N SER A 165 -10.89 -2.45 -4.41
CA SER A 165 -11.21 -2.65 -5.81
C SER A 165 -12.43 -1.80 -6.13
N GLY A 166 -12.21 -0.61 -6.70
CA GLY A 166 -13.30 0.26 -7.07
C GLY A 166 -14.21 -0.59 -7.93
N THR A 167 -15.51 -0.58 -7.65
CA THR A 167 -16.48 -1.19 -8.56
C THR A 167 -16.13 -0.69 -9.95
N VAL A 168 -15.66 -1.57 -10.83
CA VAL A 168 -15.22 -1.19 -12.18
C VAL A 168 -16.43 -0.53 -12.83
N THR A 169 -16.35 0.77 -13.04
CA THR A 169 -17.46 1.50 -13.65
C THR A 169 -17.48 1.17 -15.14
N PRO A 170 -18.64 1.21 -15.80
CA PRO A 170 -18.72 1.04 -17.26
C PRO A 170 -17.78 1.99 -18.02
N VAL A 171 -17.57 3.20 -17.51
CA VAL A 171 -16.60 4.19 -18.03
C VAL A 171 -15.16 3.69 -17.95
N MET A 172 -14.75 3.13 -16.80
CA MET A 172 -13.42 2.56 -16.64
C MET A 172 -13.21 1.36 -17.55
N GLN A 173 -14.23 0.51 -17.70
CA GLN A 173 -14.19 -0.62 -18.61
C GLN A 173 -14.06 -0.18 -20.07
N ALA A 174 -14.84 0.81 -20.50
CA ALA A 174 -14.75 1.42 -21.82
C ALA A 174 -13.34 1.96 -22.12
N ALA A 175 -12.77 2.73 -21.18
CA ALA A 175 -11.44 3.31 -21.34
C ALA A 175 -10.33 2.24 -21.42
N GLU A 176 -10.44 1.15 -20.67
CA GLU A 176 -9.48 0.03 -20.74
C GLU A 176 -9.61 -0.72 -22.06
N LEU A 177 -10.85 -1.02 -22.50
CA LEU A 177 -11.11 -1.68 -23.78
C LEU A 177 -10.50 -0.89 -24.94
N SER A 178 -10.74 0.42 -25.02
CA SER A 178 -10.18 1.29 -26.06
C SER A 178 -8.66 1.31 -26.09
N ARG A 179 -7.97 1.08 -24.96
CA ARG A 179 -6.49 0.99 -24.92
C ARG A 179 -5.97 -0.39 -25.31
N SER A 180 -6.76 -1.43 -25.05
CA SER A 180 -6.38 -2.82 -25.32
C SER A 180 -6.55 -3.22 -26.79
N VAL A 181 -7.38 -2.51 -27.54
CA VAL A 181 -7.61 -2.76 -28.97
C VAL A 181 -6.43 -2.24 -29.78
N GLU A 182 -5.88 -3.10 -30.63
CA GLU A 182 -4.80 -2.74 -31.57
C GLU A 182 -5.32 -1.76 -32.62
N ARG A 183 -4.56 -0.69 -32.87
CA ARG A 183 -4.90 0.35 -33.84
C ARG A 183 -4.52 -0.10 -35.24
N THR A 184 -5.34 0.27 -36.22
CA THR A 184 -5.06 -0.03 -37.62
C THR A 184 -3.84 0.76 -38.09
N ASP A 185 -2.82 0.08 -38.63
CA ASP A 185 -1.69 0.73 -39.28
C ASP A 185 -2.02 1.01 -40.76
N TYR A 186 -2.59 2.19 -41.01
CA TYR A 186 -2.98 2.64 -42.35
C TYR A 186 -1.83 2.70 -43.36
N ARG A 187 -0.56 2.76 -42.90
CA ARG A 187 0.60 2.75 -43.81
C ARG A 187 0.76 1.41 -44.52
N THR A 188 0.40 0.32 -43.84
CA THR A 188 0.43 -1.03 -44.43
C THR A 188 -0.61 -1.19 -45.53
N HIS A 189 -1.67 -0.37 -45.50
CA HIS A 189 -2.74 -0.32 -46.50
C HIS A 189 -2.49 0.71 -47.61
N GLY A 190 -1.31 1.34 -47.66
CA GLY A 190 -0.94 2.31 -48.70
C GLY A 190 -1.59 3.69 -48.54
N LEU A 191 -2.17 3.99 -47.37
CA LEU A 191 -2.71 5.31 -47.03
C LEU A 191 -1.64 6.14 -46.29
N GLU A 192 -1.73 7.47 -46.45
CA GLU A 192 -0.94 8.40 -45.64
C GLU A 192 -1.31 8.28 -44.15
N PRO A 193 -0.42 8.60 -43.21
CA PRO A 193 -0.78 8.65 -41.80
C PRO A 193 -1.90 9.67 -41.55
N PRO A 194 -2.92 9.34 -40.74
CA PRO A 194 -3.98 10.28 -40.39
C PRO A 194 -3.45 11.45 -39.57
N ILE A 195 -4.11 12.61 -39.65
CA ILE A 195 -3.85 13.78 -38.80
C ILE A 195 -4.04 13.40 -37.33
N THR A 196 -5.11 12.67 -37.06
CA THR A 196 -5.47 12.18 -35.73
C THR A 196 -6.14 10.82 -35.85
N GLN A 197 -5.86 9.95 -34.89
CA GLN A 197 -6.40 8.61 -34.80
C GLN A 197 -6.81 8.34 -33.35
N SER A 198 -8.10 8.06 -33.14
CA SER A 198 -8.68 7.86 -31.82
C SER A 198 -9.47 6.56 -31.77
N MET A 199 -9.46 5.91 -30.61
CA MET A 199 -10.23 4.71 -30.35
C MET A 199 -11.17 5.00 -29.19
N THR A 200 -12.45 4.69 -29.37
CA THR A 200 -13.44 4.87 -28.31
C THR A 200 -14.41 3.69 -28.25
N THR A 201 -14.91 3.41 -27.06
CA THR A 201 -15.75 2.25 -26.80
C THR A 201 -16.95 2.66 -25.97
N TYR A 202 -18.15 2.41 -26.48
CA TYR A 202 -19.36 2.38 -25.67
C TYR A 202 -19.47 1.02 -24.96
N VAL A 203 -19.82 1.03 -23.68
CA VAL A 203 -20.16 -0.17 -22.90
C VAL A 203 -21.51 0.07 -22.24
N PHE A 204 -22.39 -0.94 -22.26
CA PHE A 204 -23.67 -0.90 -21.57
C PHE A 204 -23.51 -0.50 -20.10
N GLY A 205 -24.28 0.51 -19.65
CA GLY A 205 -24.04 1.16 -18.37
C GLY A 205 -23.37 2.53 -18.46
N TYR A 206 -22.74 2.87 -19.60
CA TYR A 206 -22.19 4.19 -19.83
C TYR A 206 -23.26 5.14 -20.38
N ASP A 207 -24.23 5.51 -19.52
CA ASP A 207 -25.44 6.25 -19.91
C ASP A 207 -25.24 7.72 -20.32
N LEU A 208 -24.01 8.21 -20.17
CA LEU A 208 -23.52 9.55 -20.54
C LEU A 208 -22.37 9.46 -21.56
N TYR A 209 -22.33 8.40 -22.36
CA TYR A 209 -21.33 8.24 -23.41
C TYR A 209 -21.48 9.34 -24.47
N ASP A 210 -20.50 10.23 -24.49
CA ASP A 210 -20.39 11.37 -25.38
C ASP A 210 -18.90 11.77 -25.42
N GLU A 211 -18.21 11.33 -26.46
CA GLU A 211 -16.75 11.49 -26.61
C GLU A 211 -16.47 12.44 -27.77
N SER A 212 -15.63 13.43 -27.52
CA SER A 212 -15.20 14.41 -28.52
C SER A 212 -13.68 14.54 -28.55
N PHE A 213 -13.15 14.75 -29.75
CA PHE A 213 -11.72 14.79 -30.02
C PHE A 213 -11.43 15.99 -30.93
N SER A 214 -10.43 16.78 -30.56
CA SER A 214 -9.96 17.91 -31.37
C SER A 214 -9.08 17.43 -32.53
N ILE A 215 -9.14 18.16 -33.64
CA ILE A 215 -8.33 17.96 -34.83
C ILE A 215 -7.34 19.12 -34.89
N ASP A 216 -6.13 18.89 -34.41
CA ASP A 216 -5.06 19.87 -34.45
C ASP A 216 -3.97 19.44 -35.44
N THR A 217 -3.41 20.39 -36.16
CA THR A 217 -2.18 20.16 -36.94
C THR A 217 -0.99 19.89 -36.00
N GLN A 218 0.11 19.34 -36.54
CA GLN A 218 1.37 19.20 -35.79
C GLN A 218 1.90 20.55 -35.24
N GLY A 219 1.53 21.67 -35.87
CA GLY A 219 1.86 23.02 -35.42
C GLY A 219 0.90 23.60 -34.36
N GLY A 220 -0.07 22.82 -33.88
CA GLY A 220 -1.05 23.26 -32.87
C GLY A 220 -2.17 24.16 -33.40
N LYS A 221 -2.32 24.30 -34.72
CA LYS A 221 -3.48 24.97 -35.32
C LYS A 221 -4.69 24.05 -35.28
N TYR A 222 -5.79 24.52 -34.69
CA TYR A 222 -7.10 23.90 -34.71
C TYR A 222 -7.69 23.84 -36.12
N LEU A 223 -8.23 22.69 -36.51
CA LEU A 223 -8.90 22.47 -37.80
C LEU A 223 -10.37 22.09 -37.64
N GLY A 224 -10.78 21.58 -36.48
CA GLY A 224 -12.12 21.07 -36.25
C GLY A 224 -12.18 20.08 -35.10
N GLU A 225 -13.32 19.42 -34.97
CA GLU A 225 -13.62 18.44 -33.93
C GLU A 225 -14.45 17.29 -34.51
N TYR A 226 -14.35 16.14 -33.89
CA TYR A 226 -15.16 14.97 -34.22
C TYR A 226 -15.51 14.22 -32.97
N GLY A 227 -16.56 13.41 -33.03
CA GLY A 227 -17.00 12.70 -31.84
C GLY A 227 -18.07 11.67 -32.10
N VAL A 228 -18.47 11.04 -31.01
CA VAL A 228 -19.57 10.08 -30.97
C VAL A 228 -20.36 10.23 -29.70
N GLY A 229 -21.69 10.25 -29.83
CA GLY A 229 -22.60 10.36 -28.71
C GLY A 229 -23.79 9.41 -28.82
N ILE A 230 -24.52 9.26 -27.72
CA ILE A 230 -25.80 8.53 -27.71
C ILE A 230 -26.86 9.35 -28.45
N CYS A 231 -27.42 8.80 -29.52
CA CYS A 231 -28.46 9.46 -30.32
C CYS A 231 -29.87 9.03 -29.90
N GLU A 232 -30.11 7.72 -29.71
CA GLU A 232 -31.42 7.17 -29.32
C GLU A 232 -31.28 5.99 -28.37
N LYS A 233 -32.30 5.82 -27.53
CA LYS A 233 -32.47 4.70 -26.60
C LYS A 233 -33.80 3.99 -26.82
N ILE A 234 -33.86 2.71 -26.48
CA ILE A 234 -35.07 1.89 -26.57
C ILE A 234 -35.58 1.48 -25.17
N GLY A 235 -36.89 1.49 -24.99
CA GLY A 235 -37.53 1.09 -23.73
C GLY A 235 -37.33 2.10 -22.59
N VAL A 236 -37.55 1.62 -21.37
CA VAL A 236 -37.44 2.41 -20.14
C VAL A 236 -36.53 1.72 -19.12
N GLY A 237 -36.06 2.49 -18.13
CA GLY A 237 -35.21 2.02 -17.04
C GLY A 237 -33.72 2.31 -17.24
N GLU A 238 -32.96 2.06 -16.17
CA GLU A 238 -31.50 2.17 -16.13
C GLU A 238 -30.86 0.78 -16.00
N PRO A 239 -29.69 0.53 -16.61
CA PRO A 239 -29.02 1.43 -17.54
C PRO A 239 -29.77 1.64 -18.86
N LYS A 240 -29.53 2.77 -19.52
CA LYS A 240 -30.15 3.12 -20.80
C LYS A 240 -29.72 2.11 -21.86
N LYS A 241 -30.72 1.58 -22.57
CA LYS A 241 -30.49 0.65 -23.68
C LYS A 241 -30.31 1.46 -24.96
N VAL A 242 -29.06 1.80 -25.27
CA VAL A 242 -28.70 2.62 -26.43
C VAL A 242 -28.92 1.85 -27.72
N THR A 243 -29.75 2.39 -28.61
CA THR A 243 -30.15 1.74 -29.87
C THR A 243 -29.57 2.44 -31.10
N ALA A 244 -29.11 3.69 -30.96
CA ALA A 244 -28.37 4.40 -31.99
C ALA A 244 -27.30 5.33 -31.38
N LEU A 245 -26.18 5.44 -32.07
CA LEU A 245 -25.10 6.38 -31.79
C LEU A 245 -25.03 7.41 -32.92
N GLU A 246 -24.67 8.65 -32.64
CA GLU A 246 -24.37 9.65 -33.66
C GLU A 246 -22.87 9.87 -33.74
N VAL A 247 -22.31 9.81 -34.95
CA VAL A 247 -20.94 10.20 -35.24
C VAL A 247 -20.97 11.49 -36.03
N TRP A 248 -20.15 12.45 -35.64
CA TRP A 248 -20.13 13.76 -36.26
C TRP A 248 -18.71 14.24 -36.53
N LEU A 249 -18.57 15.07 -37.57
CA LEU A 249 -17.35 15.76 -37.96
C LEU A 249 -17.67 17.24 -38.21
N PHE A 250 -17.02 18.11 -37.45
CA PHE A 250 -17.08 19.55 -37.56
C PHE A 250 -15.72 20.08 -38.03
N GLU A 251 -15.74 21.06 -38.93
CA GLU A 251 -14.54 21.75 -39.42
C GLU A 251 -14.65 23.24 -39.09
N GLU A 252 -13.56 23.87 -38.63
CA GLU A 252 -13.55 25.29 -38.21
C GLU A 252 -14.07 26.24 -39.30
N ASN A 253 -13.79 25.93 -40.57
CA ASN A 253 -14.13 26.79 -41.72
C ASN A 253 -15.39 26.33 -42.46
N ASP A 254 -16.09 25.29 -41.98
CA ASP A 254 -17.34 24.81 -42.55
C ASP A 254 -18.51 25.11 -41.61
N ILE A 255 -19.59 25.66 -42.16
CA ILE A 255 -20.80 25.94 -41.38
C ILE A 255 -21.63 24.67 -41.16
N LYS A 256 -21.33 23.57 -41.86
CA LYS A 256 -22.05 22.31 -41.77
C LYS A 256 -21.23 21.26 -41.03
N THR A 257 -21.86 20.66 -40.03
CA THR A 257 -21.36 19.43 -39.41
C THR A 257 -21.85 18.25 -40.24
N ALA A 258 -20.93 17.37 -40.63
CA ALA A 258 -21.29 16.09 -41.22
C ALA A 258 -21.70 15.13 -40.10
N THR A 259 -22.91 14.59 -40.14
CA THR A 259 -23.44 13.69 -39.09
C THR A 259 -24.00 12.41 -39.71
N LYS A 260 -23.65 11.27 -39.12
CA LYS A 260 -24.22 9.96 -39.43
C LYS A 260 -24.73 9.30 -38.17
N VAL A 261 -25.88 8.65 -38.28
CA VAL A 261 -26.53 7.96 -37.18
C VAL A 261 -26.35 6.46 -37.37
N LEU A 262 -25.58 5.85 -36.47
CA LEU A 262 -25.23 4.44 -36.45
C LEU A 262 -26.28 3.67 -35.64
N MET A 263 -27.09 2.88 -36.31
CA MET A 263 -28.29 2.26 -35.75
C MET A 263 -28.08 0.77 -35.49
N SER A 264 -28.71 0.28 -34.41
CA SER A 264 -28.91 -1.15 -34.21
C SER A 264 -29.77 -1.75 -35.33
N GLU A 265 -29.70 -3.06 -35.52
CA GLU A 265 -30.49 -3.75 -36.55
C GLU A 265 -31.99 -3.56 -36.34
N HIS A 266 -32.47 -3.63 -35.09
CA HIS A 266 -33.87 -3.37 -34.79
C HIS A 266 -34.26 -1.92 -35.13
N ALA A 267 -33.46 -0.94 -34.69
CA ALA A 267 -33.74 0.46 -34.95
C ALA A 267 -33.78 0.75 -36.46
N TYR A 268 -32.84 0.20 -37.22
CA TYR A 268 -32.75 0.40 -38.67
C TYR A 268 -33.95 -0.18 -39.42
N ASN A 269 -34.60 -1.22 -38.88
CA ASN A 269 -35.77 -1.87 -39.48
C ASN A 269 -37.11 -1.34 -38.95
N ASP A 270 -37.12 -0.49 -37.91
CA ASP A 270 -38.33 0.13 -37.34
C ASP A 270 -38.62 1.49 -38.01
N PRO A 271 -39.71 1.63 -38.79
CA PRO A 271 -40.03 2.87 -39.49
C PRO A 271 -40.24 4.07 -38.54
N GLY A 272 -40.75 3.82 -37.33
CA GLY A 272 -40.99 4.85 -36.33
C GLY A 272 -39.70 5.37 -35.72
N ILE A 273 -38.70 4.50 -35.48
CA ILE A 273 -37.37 4.93 -35.02
C ILE A 273 -36.64 5.67 -36.13
N ARG A 274 -36.64 5.14 -37.36
CA ARG A 274 -36.01 5.79 -38.51
C ARG A 274 -36.54 7.20 -38.75
N ALA A 275 -37.86 7.38 -38.76
CA ALA A 275 -38.47 8.70 -39.00
C ALA A 275 -38.07 9.74 -37.94
N ARG A 276 -37.81 9.32 -36.69
CA ARG A 276 -37.31 10.23 -35.64
C ARG A 276 -35.84 10.60 -35.83
N LEU A 277 -35.05 9.72 -36.41
CA LEU A 277 -33.60 9.87 -36.56
C LEU A 277 -33.19 10.46 -37.92
N GLU A 278 -34.03 10.38 -38.94
CA GLU A 278 -33.79 10.95 -40.26
C GLU A 278 -33.39 12.46 -40.23
N PRO A 279 -33.96 13.32 -39.36
CA PRO A 279 -33.53 14.71 -39.25
C PRO A 279 -32.15 14.90 -38.58
N LYS A 280 -31.58 13.87 -37.96
CA LYS A 280 -30.31 13.94 -37.21
C LYS A 280 -29.08 13.73 -38.09
N GLY A 281 -29.22 13.00 -39.20
CA GLY A 281 -28.13 12.69 -40.12
C GLY A 281 -28.43 11.46 -40.96
N ASP A 282 -27.46 11.03 -41.76
CA ASP A 282 -27.64 9.84 -42.59
C ASP A 282 -27.75 8.58 -41.73
N LEU A 283 -28.78 7.78 -41.97
CA LEU A 283 -29.03 6.56 -41.20
C LEU A 283 -28.23 5.38 -41.74
N ILE A 284 -27.37 4.80 -40.90
CA ILE A 284 -26.49 3.68 -41.23
C ILE A 284 -26.81 2.50 -40.31
N LEU A 285 -26.96 1.31 -40.89
CA LEU A 285 -27.02 0.06 -40.11
C LEU A 285 -25.61 -0.29 -39.64
N LEU A 286 -25.40 -0.38 -38.33
CA LEU A 286 -24.08 -0.68 -37.80
C LEU A 286 -23.75 -2.17 -37.95
N LYS A 287 -22.66 -2.49 -38.66
CA LYS A 287 -22.11 -3.85 -38.76
C LYS A 287 -20.63 -3.88 -38.37
N ARG A 288 -20.19 -5.00 -37.80
CA ARG A 288 -18.78 -5.21 -37.47
C ARG A 288 -17.92 -5.21 -38.73
N GLY A 289 -16.79 -4.51 -38.67
CA GLY A 289 -15.82 -4.36 -39.76
C GLY A 289 -16.26 -3.39 -40.85
N GLU A 290 -17.39 -2.70 -40.69
CA GLU A 290 -17.84 -1.70 -41.66
C GLU A 290 -17.04 -0.40 -41.48
N GLU A 291 -16.76 0.23 -42.62
CA GLU A 291 -16.07 1.52 -42.72
C GLU A 291 -17.09 2.59 -43.14
N ILE A 292 -17.20 3.64 -42.33
CA ILE A 292 -18.20 4.69 -42.50
C ILE A 292 -17.47 6.01 -42.71
N LEU A 293 -17.63 6.59 -43.90
CA LEU A 293 -16.96 7.84 -44.28
C LEU A 293 -17.84 9.06 -43.99
N LEU A 294 -17.33 10.03 -43.24
CA LEU A 294 -17.90 11.36 -43.06
C LEU A 294 -16.98 12.38 -43.74
N GLU A 295 -17.56 13.35 -44.46
CA GLU A 295 -16.79 14.34 -45.21
C GLU A 295 -17.33 15.76 -44.96
N THR A 296 -16.42 16.71 -44.79
CA THR A 296 -16.70 18.15 -44.81
C THR A 296 -16.09 18.78 -46.09
N ALA A 297 -15.95 20.10 -46.10
CA ALA A 297 -15.26 20.81 -47.17
C ALA A 297 -13.82 20.36 -47.38
N ASN A 298 -13.02 20.20 -46.32
CA ASN A 298 -11.59 19.91 -46.40
C ASN A 298 -11.12 18.73 -45.53
N LEU A 299 -12.00 18.11 -44.74
CA LEU A 299 -11.67 16.95 -43.92
C LEU A 299 -12.50 15.74 -44.32
N GLN A 300 -11.92 14.57 -44.11
CA GLN A 300 -12.62 13.29 -44.18
C GLN A 300 -12.29 12.47 -42.93
N LEU A 301 -13.31 11.87 -42.34
CA LEU A 301 -13.25 10.99 -41.19
C LEU A 301 -13.70 9.59 -41.61
N LEU A 302 -12.82 8.60 -41.41
CA LEU A 302 -13.15 7.19 -41.52
C LEU A 302 -13.46 6.65 -40.12
N ALA A 303 -14.71 6.24 -39.91
CA ALA A 303 -15.13 5.53 -38.70
C ALA A 303 -15.19 4.03 -39.00
N THR A 304 -14.31 3.25 -38.37
CA THR A 304 -14.21 1.80 -38.53
C THR A 304 -14.82 1.10 -37.33
N VAL A 305 -15.72 0.16 -37.57
CA VAL A 305 -16.40 -0.60 -36.51
C VAL A 305 -15.55 -1.80 -36.12
N VAL A 306 -14.70 -1.63 -35.11
CA VAL A 306 -13.76 -2.68 -34.69
C VAL A 306 -14.48 -3.83 -33.97
N ASP A 307 -15.43 -3.47 -33.11
CA ASP A 307 -16.24 -4.44 -32.39
C ASP A 307 -17.68 -3.99 -32.21
N LEU A 308 -18.58 -4.96 -32.24
CA LEU A 308 -20.03 -4.77 -32.12
C LEU A 308 -20.63 -5.97 -31.40
N GLU A 309 -21.26 -5.70 -30.28
CA GLU A 309 -21.96 -6.69 -29.46
C GLU A 309 -23.34 -6.15 -29.10
N TYR A 310 -24.38 -6.92 -29.37
CA TYR A 310 -25.74 -6.59 -28.97
C TYR A 310 -26.05 -7.07 -27.56
N GLY A 311 -26.87 -6.31 -26.85
CA GLY A 311 -27.35 -6.67 -25.54
C GLY A 311 -28.36 -7.82 -25.60
N MET A 312 -28.25 -8.70 -24.61
CA MET A 312 -29.15 -9.85 -24.43
C MET A 312 -30.14 -9.55 -23.31
N GLY A 313 -31.42 -9.88 -23.49
CA GLY A 313 -32.43 -9.70 -22.44
C GLY A 313 -33.86 -9.72 -22.95
N SER A 314 -34.74 -9.01 -22.24
CA SER A 314 -36.19 -8.96 -22.52
C SER A 314 -36.58 -8.00 -23.65
N MET A 315 -35.61 -7.31 -24.27
CA MET A 315 -35.86 -6.45 -25.41
C MET A 315 -35.90 -7.26 -26.71
N PRO A 316 -36.46 -6.71 -27.81
CA PRO A 316 -36.33 -7.33 -29.13
C PRO A 316 -34.87 -7.65 -29.47
N ALA A 317 -34.64 -8.69 -30.26
CA ALA A 317 -33.30 -9.08 -30.67
C ALA A 317 -32.58 -7.92 -31.39
N ASN A 318 -31.27 -7.81 -31.17
CA ASN A 318 -30.41 -6.81 -31.82
C ASN A 318 -30.92 -5.37 -31.69
N SER A 319 -31.54 -5.04 -30.55
CA SER A 319 -32.21 -3.75 -30.34
C SER A 319 -31.43 -2.72 -29.56
N TYR A 320 -30.39 -3.11 -28.84
CA TYR A 320 -29.51 -2.18 -28.16
C TYR A 320 -28.11 -2.75 -28.08
N PHE A 321 -27.13 -1.87 -27.93
CA PHE A 321 -25.74 -2.25 -27.89
C PHE A 321 -25.34 -2.69 -26.47
N GLN A 322 -24.63 -3.82 -26.39
CA GLN A 322 -23.86 -4.20 -25.22
C GLN A 322 -22.50 -3.50 -25.22
N ARG A 323 -21.87 -3.45 -26.41
CA ARG A 323 -20.56 -2.86 -26.62
C ARG A 323 -20.39 -2.45 -28.08
N VAL A 324 -19.80 -1.28 -28.31
CA VAL A 324 -19.43 -0.80 -29.64
C VAL A 324 -18.06 -0.17 -29.53
N THR A 325 -17.09 -0.64 -30.31
CA THR A 325 -15.75 -0.03 -30.39
C THR A 325 -15.58 0.57 -31.78
N LEU A 326 -15.28 1.88 -31.80
CA LEU A 326 -15.05 2.65 -33.02
C LEU A 326 -13.62 3.16 -33.05
N GLU A 327 -12.98 2.95 -34.19
CA GLU A 327 -11.73 3.61 -34.54
C GLU A 327 -12.03 4.76 -35.50
N PHE A 328 -11.52 5.94 -35.18
CA PHE A 328 -11.62 7.13 -35.99
C PHE A 328 -10.26 7.47 -36.55
N ALA A 329 -10.19 7.73 -37.84
CA ALA A 329 -9.00 8.22 -38.51
C ALA A 329 -9.35 9.35 -39.47
N ILE A 330 -8.60 10.45 -39.40
CA ILE A 330 -8.92 11.69 -40.14
C ILE A 330 -7.80 12.09 -41.07
N TRP A 331 -8.17 12.50 -42.27
CA TRP A 331 -7.27 13.03 -43.29
C TRP A 331 -7.77 14.34 -43.87
N PRO A 332 -6.88 15.14 -44.49
CA PRO A 332 -7.32 16.14 -45.45
C PRO A 332 -8.10 15.46 -46.58
N ARG A 333 -9.19 16.08 -47.00
CA ARG A 333 -9.95 15.65 -48.16
C ARG A 333 -9.22 16.11 -49.43
N VAL A 334 -8.87 15.15 -50.28
CA VAL A 334 -8.31 15.48 -51.61
C VAL A 334 -9.48 15.79 -52.52
N LYS A 335 -9.57 17.05 -52.99
CA LYS A 335 -10.52 17.40 -54.05
C LYS A 335 -10.03 16.78 -55.36
N ASN A 336 -10.72 15.75 -55.84
CA ASN A 336 -10.63 15.33 -57.23
C ASN A 336 -11.28 16.37 -58.14
#